data_AF-A0A1G7VZD5-F1
#
_entry.id   AF-A0A1G7VZD5-F1
#
_cell.length_a   1.000
_cell.length_b   1.000
_cell.length_c   1.000
_cell.angle_alpha   90.00
_cell.angle_beta   90.00
_cell.angle_gamma   90.00
#
_symmetry.space_group_name_H-M   'P 1'
#
loop_
_entity.id
_entity.type
_entity.pdbx_description
1 polymer ?
#
loop_
_entity_poly.entity_id
_entity_poly.type
_entity_poly.pdbx_seq_one_letter_code
_entity_poly.pdbx_strand_id
1 'polypeptide(L)'
;MTKETNKVDHHFLGSGWAFPVTFSVGNHQLNLSAYEENINESIDIILQTRNGERCMEGGFGGGLQQFLFKKMDETLKGEIKEAITYALMYNEPRITVTDVDVQFRDIRGGVVEILLTYMYNQTNTRHNYVFPFYINEGTNLI
;
A
#
# COMPACT_ATOMS: atom_id res chain seq x y z
N MET A 1 -23.95 -10.86 30.02
CA MET A 1 -22.70 -10.10 30.25
C MET A 1 -22.03 -9.91 28.91
N THR A 2 -22.43 -8.84 28.24
CA THR A 2 -22.02 -8.46 26.88
C THR A 2 -20.60 -7.91 26.99
N LYS A 3 -19.63 -8.56 26.34
CA LYS A 3 -18.30 -7.96 26.15
C LYS A 3 -18.46 -6.88 25.10
N GLU A 4 -18.49 -5.62 25.53
CA GLU A 4 -18.27 -4.49 24.64
C GLU A 4 -16.82 -4.57 24.15
N THR A 5 -16.64 -5.13 22.96
CA THR A 5 -15.39 -5.00 22.23
C THR A 5 -15.27 -3.53 21.86
N ASN A 6 -14.32 -2.83 22.49
CA ASN A 6 -13.89 -1.48 22.12
C ASN A 6 -13.63 -1.44 20.60
N LYS A 7 -14.63 -1.03 19.81
CA LYS A 7 -14.44 -0.65 18.42
C LYS A 7 -13.79 0.72 18.47
N VAL A 8 -12.48 0.74 18.38
CA VAL A 8 -11.77 1.96 18.01
C VAL A 8 -12.32 2.34 16.64
N ASP A 9 -12.97 3.50 16.52
CA ASP A 9 -13.57 3.94 15.27
C ASP A 9 -12.45 4.32 14.28
N HIS A 10 -12.07 3.37 13.43
CA HIS A 10 -11.03 3.52 12.41
C HIS A 10 -11.49 4.32 11.18
N HIS A 11 -12.44 5.24 11.36
CA HIS A 11 -13.10 5.97 10.28
C HIS A 11 -12.12 6.78 9.39
N PHE A 12 -10.94 7.10 9.93
CA PHE A 12 -9.87 7.82 9.22
C PHE A 12 -9.19 7.00 8.11
N LEU A 13 -9.27 5.66 8.15
CA LEU A 13 -8.69 4.79 7.12
C LEU A 13 -9.49 4.82 5.80
N GLY A 14 -10.74 5.29 5.87
CA GLY A 14 -11.64 5.43 4.74
C GLY A 14 -12.31 4.13 4.32
N SER A 15 -13.08 4.22 3.24
CA SER A 15 -13.78 3.12 2.58
C SER A 15 -13.74 3.31 1.07
N GLY A 16 -13.71 2.22 0.33
CA GLY A 16 -13.63 2.25 -1.12
C GLY A 16 -14.33 1.05 -1.74
N TRP A 17 -14.14 0.89 -3.04
CA TRP A 17 -14.62 -0.29 -3.76
C TRP A 17 -13.89 -1.51 -3.23
N ALA A 18 -14.62 -2.59 -2.94
CA ALA A 18 -14.01 -3.85 -2.58
C ALA A 18 -13.24 -4.44 -3.78
N PHE A 19 -12.16 -5.15 -3.49
CA PHE A 19 -11.44 -5.95 -4.47
C PHE A 19 -11.48 -7.44 -4.09
N PRO A 20 -11.97 -8.33 -4.97
CA PRO A 20 -12.41 -8.07 -6.34
C PRO A 20 -13.72 -7.27 -6.42
N VAL A 21 -13.83 -6.44 -7.46
CA VAL A 21 -15.01 -5.58 -7.70
C VAL A 21 -16.23 -6.46 -7.99
N THR A 22 -17.20 -6.45 -7.08
CA THR A 22 -18.39 -7.30 -7.13
C THR A 22 -19.65 -6.52 -6.77
N PHE A 23 -20.80 -7.00 -7.25
CA PHE A 23 -22.10 -6.43 -6.95
C PHE A 23 -22.93 -7.42 -6.15
N SER A 24 -23.61 -6.96 -5.11
CA SER A 24 -24.52 -7.78 -4.32
C SER A 24 -25.77 -8.11 -5.13
N VAL A 25 -26.11 -9.40 -5.17
CA VAL A 25 -27.27 -9.92 -5.93
C VAL A 25 -28.60 -9.38 -5.37
N GLY A 26 -28.66 -9.11 -4.05
CA GLY A 26 -29.91 -8.75 -3.39
C GLY A 26 -30.36 -7.30 -3.61
N ASN A 27 -29.42 -6.35 -3.57
CA ASN A 27 -29.72 -4.92 -3.69
C ASN A 27 -29.10 -4.27 -4.94
N HIS A 28 -28.37 -5.04 -5.76
CA HIS A 28 -27.66 -4.59 -6.96
C HIS A 28 -26.66 -3.46 -6.70
N GLN A 29 -26.18 -3.34 -5.46
CA GLN A 29 -25.19 -2.34 -5.08
C GLN A 29 -23.77 -2.89 -5.21
N LEU A 30 -22.84 -1.98 -5.44
CA LEU A 30 -21.42 -2.26 -5.43
C LEU A 30 -20.97 -2.63 -4.01
N ASN A 31 -20.18 -3.69 -3.88
CA ASN A 31 -19.57 -4.06 -2.61
C ASN A 31 -18.43 -3.09 -2.27
N LEU A 32 -18.40 -2.65 -1.01
CA LEU A 32 -17.40 -1.73 -0.49
C LEU A 32 -16.57 -2.45 0.58
N SER A 33 -15.27 -2.16 0.60
CA SER A 33 -14.38 -2.53 1.71
C SER A 33 -14.08 -1.28 2.53
N ALA A 34 -13.85 -1.46 3.82
CA ALA A 34 -13.60 -0.38 4.76
C ALA A 34 -12.39 -0.67 5.64
N TYR A 35 -11.74 0.41 6.08
CA TYR A 35 -10.74 0.38 7.14
C TYR A 35 -9.58 -0.59 6.86
N GLU A 36 -9.31 -1.52 7.77
CA GLU A 36 -8.22 -2.48 7.66
C GLU A 36 -8.38 -3.42 6.47
N GLU A 37 -9.61 -3.84 6.17
CA GLU A 37 -9.90 -4.71 5.03
C GLU A 37 -9.55 -4.01 3.71
N ASN A 38 -9.90 -2.72 3.59
CA ASN A 38 -9.55 -1.92 2.42
C ASN A 38 -8.02 -1.73 2.25
N ILE A 39 -7.28 -1.66 3.36
CA ILE A 39 -5.82 -1.60 3.32
C ILE A 39 -5.22 -2.93 2.85
N ASN A 40 -5.72 -4.05 3.35
CA ASN A 40 -5.25 -5.37 2.92
C ASN A 40 -5.47 -5.57 1.42
N GLU A 41 -6.67 -5.22 0.92
CA GLU A 41 -6.97 -5.26 -0.51
C GLU A 41 -6.05 -4.33 -1.32
N SER A 42 -5.76 -3.13 -0.82
CA SER A 42 -4.85 -2.18 -1.47
C SER A 42 -3.42 -2.73 -1.57
N ILE A 43 -2.90 -3.32 -0.48
CA ILE A 43 -1.59 -3.99 -0.46
C ILE A 43 -1.56 -5.10 -1.52
N ASP A 44 -2.59 -5.95 -1.56
CA ASP A 44 -2.69 -7.04 -2.53
C ASP A 44 -2.67 -6.51 -3.97
N ILE A 45 -3.45 -5.46 -4.27
CA ILE A 45 -3.47 -4.82 -5.59
C ILE A 45 -2.09 -4.30 -5.95
N ILE A 46 -1.41 -3.58 -5.04
CA ILE A 46 -0.08 -3.03 -5.29
C ILE A 46 0.90 -4.16 -5.62
N LEU A 47 0.99 -5.19 -4.78
CA LEU A 47 1.96 -6.28 -4.93
C LEU A 47 1.68 -7.17 -6.15
N GLN A 48 0.42 -7.30 -6.56
CA GLN A 48 0.03 -8.08 -7.74
C GLN A 48 0.12 -7.28 -9.05
N THR A 49 0.25 -5.95 -8.99
CA THR A 49 0.37 -5.10 -10.19
C THR A 49 1.83 -4.99 -10.63
N ARG A 50 2.10 -5.16 -11.94
CA ARG A 50 3.43 -4.89 -12.50
C ARG A 50 3.64 -3.39 -12.69
N ASN A 51 4.87 -2.94 -12.47
CA ASN A 51 5.26 -1.56 -12.76
C ASN A 51 4.98 -1.24 -14.25
N GLY A 52 4.32 -0.10 -14.50
CA GLY A 52 3.93 0.31 -15.85
C GLY A 52 2.58 -0.22 -16.35
N GLU A 53 1.86 -1.06 -15.60
CA GLU A 53 0.54 -1.55 -16.03
C GLU A 53 -0.55 -0.47 -15.97
N ARG A 54 -0.46 0.46 -15.02
CA ARG A 54 -1.46 1.53 -14.90
C ARG A 54 -1.17 2.67 -15.87
N CYS A 55 -2.15 2.97 -16.70
CA CYS A 55 -2.08 4.09 -17.64
C CYS A 55 -1.84 5.40 -16.87
N MET A 56 -0.89 6.22 -17.34
CA MET A 56 -0.48 7.49 -16.73
C MET A 56 0.16 7.41 -15.34
N GLU A 57 0.25 6.22 -14.74
CA GLU A 57 0.85 5.99 -13.42
C GLU A 57 1.88 4.87 -13.49
N GLY A 58 2.96 5.12 -14.24
CA GLY A 58 3.98 4.11 -14.52
C GLY A 58 4.75 3.64 -13.28
N GLY A 59 4.76 4.44 -12.21
CA GLY A 59 5.41 4.11 -10.93
C GLY A 59 4.58 3.24 -10.00
N PHE A 60 3.30 2.99 -10.29
CA PHE A 60 2.45 2.16 -9.45
C PHE A 60 2.71 0.67 -9.66
N GLY A 61 2.76 -0.08 -8.55
CA GLY A 61 2.90 -1.53 -8.54
C GLY A 61 4.05 -2.01 -7.64
N GLY A 62 4.06 -3.31 -7.37
CA GLY A 62 5.13 -4.00 -6.65
C GLY A 62 6.18 -4.58 -7.59
N GLY A 63 5.81 -4.87 -8.84
CA GLY A 63 6.72 -5.38 -9.85
C GLY A 63 7.34 -6.75 -9.51
N LEU A 64 6.76 -7.51 -8.57
CA LEU A 64 7.32 -8.77 -8.07
C LEU A 64 7.52 -9.83 -9.16
N GLN A 65 6.79 -9.70 -10.27
CA GLN A 65 6.87 -10.57 -11.44
C GLN A 65 8.25 -10.52 -12.10
N GLN A 66 9.04 -9.47 -11.89
CA GLN A 66 10.42 -9.38 -12.38
C GLN A 66 11.38 -10.39 -11.72
N PHE A 67 10.98 -10.94 -10.56
CA PHE A 67 11.75 -11.92 -9.82
C PHE A 67 11.44 -13.37 -10.21
N LEU A 68 10.43 -13.58 -11.06
CA LEU A 68 10.10 -14.91 -11.56
C LEU A 68 11.30 -15.52 -12.30
N PHE A 69 11.55 -16.80 -12.05
CA PHE A 69 12.67 -17.57 -12.62
C PHE A 69 14.08 -17.11 -12.23
N LYS A 70 14.23 -16.11 -11.35
CA LYS A 70 15.52 -15.81 -10.74
C LYS A 70 15.95 -16.94 -9.80
N LYS A 71 17.27 -17.05 -9.60
CA LYS A 71 17.85 -18.02 -8.67
C LYS A 71 17.45 -17.66 -7.23
N MET A 72 17.01 -18.67 -6.47
CA MET A 72 16.68 -18.52 -5.06
C MET A 72 17.95 -18.47 -4.21
N ASP A 73 18.44 -17.26 -3.94
CA ASP A 73 19.54 -16.98 -3.02
C ASP A 73 19.24 -15.78 -2.12
N GLU A 74 20.12 -15.52 -1.15
CA GLU A 74 19.96 -14.41 -0.21
C GLU A 74 19.93 -13.04 -0.90
N THR A 75 20.58 -12.91 -2.05
CA THR A 75 20.51 -11.69 -2.87
C THR A 75 19.09 -11.46 -3.36
N LEU A 76 18.43 -12.48 -3.91
CA LEU A 76 17.03 -12.39 -4.35
C LEU A 76 16.09 -12.01 -3.20
N LYS A 77 16.31 -12.55 -1.99
CA LYS A 77 15.51 -12.15 -0.80
C LYS A 77 15.65 -10.66 -0.51
N GLY A 78 16.88 -10.15 -0.55
CA GLY A 78 17.17 -8.72 -0.38
C GLY A 78 16.45 -7.87 -1.43
N GLU A 79 16.53 -8.25 -2.71
CA GLU A 79 15.87 -7.53 -3.80
C GLU A 79 14.34 -7.51 -3.65
N ILE A 80 13.72 -8.64 -3.26
CA ILE A 80 12.27 -8.73 -3.02
C ILE A 80 11.88 -7.84 -1.84
N LYS A 81 12.61 -7.93 -0.72
CA LYS A 81 12.37 -7.12 0.47
C LYS A 81 12.41 -5.63 0.14
N GLU A 82 13.43 -5.20 -0.59
CA GLU A 82 13.60 -3.81 -1.03
C GLU A 82 12.44 -3.36 -1.93
N ALA A 83 12.11 -4.16 -2.95
CA ALA A 83 11.02 -3.85 -3.88
C ALA A 83 9.67 -3.69 -3.18
N ILE A 84 9.31 -4.59 -2.26
CA ILE A 84 8.07 -4.54 -1.48
C ILE A 84 8.04 -3.29 -0.60
N THR A 85 9.15 -3.01 0.10
CA THR A 85 9.26 -1.86 0.99
C THR A 85 9.04 -0.56 0.21
N TYR A 86 9.72 -0.39 -0.93
CA TYR A 86 9.55 0.78 -1.78
C TYR A 86 8.15 0.88 -2.36
N ALA A 87 7.61 -0.20 -2.91
CA ALA A 87 6.29 -0.20 -3.52
C ALA A 87 5.21 0.24 -2.53
N LEU A 88 5.23 -0.28 -1.30
CA LEU A 88 4.25 0.10 -0.27
C LEU A 88 4.50 1.51 0.27
N MET A 89 5.75 1.93 0.42
CA MET A 89 6.09 3.28 0.86
C MET A 89 5.50 4.36 -0.07
N TYR A 90 5.55 4.15 -1.39
CA TYR A 90 5.05 5.13 -2.36
C TYR A 90 3.56 5.00 -2.64
N ASN A 91 3.00 3.79 -2.63
CA ASN A 91 1.64 3.54 -3.08
C ASN A 91 0.60 3.38 -1.95
N GLU A 92 1.02 3.13 -0.71
CA GLU A 92 0.11 2.96 0.44
C GLU A 92 0.51 3.84 1.65
N PRO A 93 0.17 5.13 1.64
CA PRO A 93 0.58 6.08 2.69
C PRO A 93 -0.14 5.86 4.03
N ARG A 94 -1.18 5.02 4.09
CA ARG A 94 -1.93 4.75 5.33
C ARG A 94 -1.19 3.79 6.27
N ILE A 95 -0.10 3.16 5.83
CA ILE A 95 0.71 2.26 6.64
C ILE A 95 2.17 2.70 6.68
N THR A 96 2.87 2.27 7.71
CA THR A 96 4.34 2.27 7.77
C THR A 96 4.80 0.83 7.87
N VAL A 97 5.52 0.36 6.86
CA VAL A 97 6.13 -0.98 6.87
C VAL A 97 7.24 -1.03 7.91
N THR A 98 7.16 -1.96 8.85
CA THR A 98 8.16 -2.13 9.91
C THR A 98 9.14 -3.25 9.60
N ASP A 99 8.65 -4.32 8.97
CA ASP A 99 9.50 -5.41 8.52
C ASP A 99 8.89 -6.17 7.33
N VAL A 100 9.76 -6.72 6.50
CA VAL A 100 9.40 -7.65 5.43
C VAL A 100 10.35 -8.84 5.56
N ASP A 101 9.81 -10.00 5.86
CA ASP A 101 10.57 -11.26 5.93
C ASP A 101 10.26 -12.11 4.70
N VAL A 102 11.30 -12.58 4.02
CA VAL A 102 11.19 -13.33 2.76
C VAL A 102 11.85 -14.70 2.95
N GLN A 103 11.05 -15.75 2.84
CA GLN A 103 11.47 -17.12 3.10
C GLN A 103 11.26 -18.02 1.88
N PHE A 104 12.25 -18.84 1.57
CA PHE A 104 12.14 -19.88 0.54
C PHE A 104 11.74 -21.20 1.20
N ARG A 105 10.43 -21.37 1.45
CA ARG A 105 9.93 -22.55 2.15
C ARG A 105 10.04 -23.82 1.29
N ASP A 106 9.91 -23.70 -0.03
CA ASP A 106 10.10 -24.80 -0.96
C ASP A 106 10.95 -24.39 -2.17
N ILE A 107 12.25 -24.67 -2.07
CA ILE A 107 13.23 -24.38 -3.13
C ILE A 107 12.96 -25.21 -4.40
N ARG A 108 12.38 -26.42 -4.26
CA ARG A 108 12.10 -27.30 -5.41
C ARG A 108 10.78 -26.95 -6.09
N GLY A 109 9.78 -26.55 -5.31
CA GLY A 109 8.47 -26.07 -5.79
C GLY A 109 8.45 -24.61 -6.23
N GLY A 110 9.52 -23.86 -5.95
CA GLY A 110 9.63 -22.47 -6.38
C GLY A 110 8.75 -21.50 -5.58
N VAL A 111 8.44 -21.82 -4.32
CA VAL A 111 7.53 -21.02 -3.49
C VAL A 111 8.33 -20.06 -2.60
N VAL A 112 8.01 -18.77 -2.73
CA VAL A 112 8.51 -17.69 -1.88
C VAL A 112 7.38 -17.24 -0.96
N GLU A 113 7.61 -17.30 0.35
CA GLU A 113 6.71 -16.75 1.35
C GLU A 113 7.19 -15.37 1.76
N ILE A 114 6.26 -14.42 1.83
CA ILE A 114 6.53 -13.05 2.27
C ILE A 114 5.65 -12.78 3.49
N LEU A 115 6.28 -12.44 4.61
CA LEU A 115 5.62 -11.94 5.80
C LEU A 115 5.82 -10.43 5.89
N LEU A 116 4.74 -9.68 5.73
CA LEU A 116 4.73 -8.23 5.85
C LEU A 116 4.25 -7.82 7.24
N THR A 117 5.07 -7.08 7.97
CA THR A 117 4.69 -6.45 9.25
C THR A 117 4.64 -4.95 9.06
N TYR A 118 3.53 -4.32 9.47
CA TYR A 118 3.31 -2.88 9.33
C TYR A 118 2.47 -2.33 10.47
N MET A 119 2.51 -1.01 10.61
CA MET A 119 1.64 -0.24 11.51
C MET A 119 0.73 0.69 10.72
N TYR A 120 -0.50 0.88 11.18
CA TYR A 120 -1.39 1.89 10.63
C TYR A 120 -0.93 3.29 11.04
N ASN A 121 -0.84 4.19 10.08
CA ASN A 121 -0.53 5.59 10.32
C ASN A 121 -1.78 6.26 10.91
N GLN A 122 -1.73 6.65 12.18
CA GLN A 122 -2.81 7.40 12.83
C GLN A 122 -2.78 8.86 12.36
N THR A 123 -3.25 9.13 11.14
CA THR A 123 -3.30 10.48 10.57
C THR A 123 -4.56 11.22 11.03
N ASN A 124 -4.65 11.55 12.32
CA ASN A 124 -5.53 12.65 12.75
C ASN A 124 -4.76 13.98 12.74
N THR A 125 -4.07 14.28 11.64
CA THR A 125 -3.38 15.55 11.45
C THR A 125 -4.11 16.41 10.43
N ARG A 126 -4.92 17.35 10.93
CA ARG A 126 -5.30 18.53 10.16
C ARG A 126 -4.03 19.35 9.91
N HIS A 127 -3.39 19.17 8.75
CA HIS A 127 -2.30 20.02 8.32
C HIS A 127 -2.85 21.23 7.53
N ASN A 128 -2.70 22.43 8.09
CA ASN A 128 -2.68 23.66 7.31
C ASN A 128 -1.21 24.08 7.16
N TYR A 129 -0.72 24.14 5.93
CA TYR A 129 0.62 24.65 5.59
C TYR A 129 0.46 25.78 4.57
N VAL A 130 0.80 27.01 4.99
CA VAL A 130 0.89 28.17 4.08
C VAL A 130 2.36 28.38 3.80
N PHE A 131 2.79 28.07 2.57
CA PHE A 131 4.12 28.40 2.09
C PHE A 131 4.12 29.82 1.51
N PRO A 132 4.81 30.79 2.12
CA PRO A 132 4.97 32.09 1.50
C PRO A 132 6.06 32.02 0.43
N PHE A 133 5.66 31.98 -0.84
CA PHE A 133 6.56 32.21 -1.97
C PHE A 133 6.46 33.67 -2.39
N TYR A 134 7.46 34.47 -2.05
CA TYR A 134 7.66 35.77 -2.68
C TYR A 134 9.05 35.79 -3.30
N ILE A 135 9.10 35.88 -4.62
CA ILE A 135 10.26 36.32 -5.36
C ILE A 135 10.35 37.82 -5.11
N ASN A 136 11.28 38.26 -4.26
CA ASN A 136 11.73 39.65 -4.30
C ASN A 136 12.58 39.82 -5.56
N GLU A 137 11.92 39.95 -6.71
CA GLU A 137 12.47 40.65 -7.87
C GLU A 137 12.21 42.13 -7.64
N GLY A 138 13.28 42.88 -7.39
CA GLY A 138 13.21 44.29 -7.07
C GLY A 138 12.78 45.16 -8.27
N THR A 139 12.44 46.42 -7.99
CA THR A 139 13.20 47.60 -8.45
C THR A 139 12.34 48.88 -8.46
N ASN A 140 12.79 49.88 -7.67
CA ASN A 140 12.69 51.35 -7.79
C ASN A 140 11.36 52.12 -7.95
N LEU A 141 11.46 53.39 -7.49
CA LEU A 141 10.65 54.60 -7.73
C LEU A 141 9.44 54.71 -6.78
N ILE A 142 9.35 55.66 -5.85
CA ILE A 142 9.72 57.09 -5.78
C ILE A 142 10.17 57.45 -4.36
#